data_AF-A0A7Y2ZGV0-F1
#
_entry.id   AF-A0A7Y2ZGV0-F1
#
_cell.length_a   1.000
_cell.length_b   1.000
_cell.length_c   1.000
_cell.angle_alpha   90.00
_cell.angle_beta   90.00
_cell.angle_gamma   90.00
#
_symmetry.space_group_name_H-M   'P 1'
#
loop_
_entity.id
_entity.type
_entity.pdbx_description
1 polymer ?
#
loop_
_entity_poly.entity_id
_entity_poly.type
_entity_poly.pdbx_seq_one_letter_code
_entity_poly.pdbx_strand_id
1 'polypeptide(L)'
;MARAPLRLHQELLLLALHDTKGTLAFGQMQHVGLGGGIFSELLLEERLRLVTEKRGRKEKTFVEVANRTRTREDVLDLALERLSAAKRRANPRDTVLRIARIKRLRHHVGLELVRRGVLRATEDEILLFFRRKVYPTLDPGPERALIERIRAALEDRDAGAPDGRTALLISLAHATGTLRALYDRKALKALKVRIEGLVAEAGEAG
;
A
#
# COMPACT_ATOMS: atom_id res chain seq x y z
N MET A 1 14.12 -21.11 5.57
CA MET A 1 12.67 -20.89 5.43
C MET A 1 12.46 -19.69 4.50
N ALA A 2 11.70 -19.84 3.42
CA ALA A 2 11.39 -18.72 2.53
C ALA A 2 10.56 -17.69 3.32
N ARG A 3 11.07 -16.47 3.41
CA ARG A 3 10.39 -15.36 4.08
C ARG A 3 9.13 -15.06 3.27
N ALA A 4 7.96 -14.96 3.94
CA ALA A 4 6.72 -14.59 3.27
C ALA A 4 6.92 -13.29 2.45
N PRO A 5 6.18 -13.06 1.35
CA PRO A 5 6.30 -11.83 0.57
C PRO A 5 5.93 -10.60 1.41
N LEU A 6 6.41 -9.42 1.00
CA LEU A 6 5.99 -8.16 1.62
C LEU A 6 4.52 -7.87 1.32
N ARG A 7 3.85 -7.18 2.25
CA ARG A 7 2.48 -6.70 2.05
C ARG A 7 2.50 -5.37 1.28
N LEU A 8 1.43 -5.05 0.56
CA LEU A 8 1.26 -3.84 -0.25
C LEU A 8 1.60 -2.57 0.55
N HIS A 9 1.12 -2.46 1.78
CA HIS A 9 1.38 -1.29 2.62
C HIS A 9 2.84 -1.19 3.09
N GLN A 10 3.53 -2.32 3.25
CA GLN A 10 4.96 -2.38 3.55
C GLN A 10 5.80 -2.03 2.32
N GLU A 11 5.43 -2.55 1.14
CA GLU A 11 6.08 -2.23 -0.14
C GLU A 11 5.94 -0.74 -0.49
N LEU A 12 4.74 -0.17 -0.30
CA LEU A 12 4.51 1.26 -0.45
C LEU A 12 5.37 2.09 0.51
N LEU A 13 5.55 1.64 1.76
CA LEU A 13 6.43 2.32 2.70
C LEU A 13 7.89 2.25 2.23
N LEU A 14 8.38 1.09 1.78
CA LEU A 14 9.75 0.96 1.27
C LEU A 14 9.99 1.84 0.04
N LEU A 15 9.06 1.88 -0.91
CA LEU A 15 9.16 2.79 -2.05
C LEU A 15 9.19 4.26 -1.62
N ALA A 16 8.37 4.63 -0.64
CA ALA A 16 8.38 5.99 -0.10
C ALA A 16 9.69 6.31 0.66
N LEU A 17 10.38 5.31 1.21
CA LEU A 17 11.69 5.47 1.85
C LEU A 17 12.84 5.53 0.83
N HIS A 18 12.68 4.91 -0.35
CA HIS A 18 13.63 4.97 -1.44
C HIS A 18 13.77 6.37 -2.07
N ASP A 19 12.88 7.32 -1.77
CA ASP A 19 12.96 8.70 -2.28
C ASP A 19 14.23 9.43 -1.78
N THR A 20 15.33 9.22 -2.49
CA THR A 20 16.65 9.81 -2.24
C THR A 20 16.68 11.31 -2.49
N LYS A 21 15.76 11.83 -3.30
CA LYS A 21 15.70 13.26 -3.65
C LYS A 21 15.04 14.10 -2.56
N GLY A 22 14.45 13.45 -1.55
CA GLY A 22 13.81 14.09 -0.40
C GLY A 22 12.75 15.13 -0.77
N THR A 23 12.28 15.14 -2.02
CA THR A 23 11.55 16.26 -2.66
C THR A 23 10.08 16.27 -2.26
N LEU A 24 9.59 15.17 -1.70
CA LEU A 24 8.31 15.09 -1.01
C LEU A 24 8.60 14.73 0.44
N ALA A 25 8.92 15.72 1.25
CA ALA A 25 8.75 15.59 2.69
C ALA A 25 7.31 15.07 2.94
N PHE A 26 7.23 13.80 3.35
CA PHE A 26 6.06 12.97 3.57
C PHE A 26 4.71 13.70 3.57
N GLY A 27 4.08 13.81 2.39
CA GLY A 27 2.81 14.51 2.20
C GLY A 27 1.58 13.67 2.56
N GLN A 28 0.43 14.32 2.75
CA GLN A 28 -0.86 13.70 3.10
C GLN A 28 -1.24 12.50 2.21
N MET A 29 -0.87 12.53 0.92
CA MET A 29 -1.14 11.45 -0.05
C MET A 29 -0.46 10.12 0.30
N GLN A 30 0.69 10.13 0.98
CA GLN A 30 1.37 8.89 1.37
C GLN A 30 0.64 8.17 2.52
N HIS A 31 0.04 8.92 3.45
CA HIS A 31 -0.82 8.33 4.48
C HIS A 31 -2.06 7.67 3.85
N VAL A 32 -2.65 8.31 2.84
CA VAL A 32 -3.74 7.73 2.05
C VAL A 32 -3.26 6.47 1.33
N GLY A 33 -2.03 6.44 0.81
CA GLY A 33 -1.45 5.26 0.18
C GLY A 33 -1.25 4.09 1.13
N LEU A 34 -0.72 4.33 2.34
CA LEU A 34 -0.64 3.29 3.37
C LEU A 34 -2.02 2.78 3.76
N GLY A 35 -3.01 3.67 3.90
CA GLY A 35 -4.40 3.29 4.15
C GLY A 35 -5.01 2.46 3.02
N GLY A 36 -4.70 2.79 1.77
CA GLY A 36 -5.11 2.04 0.57
C GLY A 36 -4.46 0.66 0.52
N GLY A 37 -3.16 0.57 0.79
CA GLY A 37 -2.44 -0.71 0.87
C GLY A 37 -3.00 -1.63 1.96
N ILE A 38 -3.31 -1.10 3.15
CA ILE A 38 -3.92 -1.88 4.24
C ILE A 38 -5.33 -2.32 3.86
N PHE A 39 -6.14 -1.41 3.31
CA PHE A 39 -7.48 -1.74 2.83
C PHE A 39 -7.45 -2.86 1.79
N SER A 40 -6.56 -2.77 0.81
CA SER A 40 -6.35 -3.79 -0.22
C SER A 40 -5.90 -5.13 0.36
N GLU A 41 -4.96 -5.15 1.31
CA GLU A 41 -4.56 -6.38 1.99
C GLU A 41 -5.73 -7.03 2.72
N LEU A 42 -6.52 -6.25 3.45
CA LEU A 42 -7.68 -6.78 4.17
C LEU A 42 -8.77 -7.32 3.24
N LEU A 43 -8.91 -6.77 2.02
CA LEU A 43 -9.78 -7.37 0.99
C LEU A 43 -9.19 -8.69 0.46
N LEU A 44 -7.90 -8.72 0.15
CA LEU A 44 -7.21 -9.92 -0.35
C LEU A 44 -7.18 -11.07 0.69
N GLU A 45 -7.20 -10.74 1.99
CA GLU A 45 -7.32 -11.71 3.08
C GLU A 45 -8.77 -12.02 3.49
N GLU A 46 -9.75 -11.55 2.72
CA GLU A 46 -11.18 -11.74 2.95
C GLU A 46 -11.64 -11.27 4.35
N ARG A 47 -10.88 -10.34 4.95
CA ARG A 47 -11.25 -9.68 6.22
C ARG A 47 -12.31 -8.61 5.99
N LEU A 48 -12.24 -7.97 4.82
CA LEU A 48 -13.24 -7.03 4.33
C LEU A 48 -13.98 -7.60 3.11
N ARG A 49 -15.21 -7.15 2.93
CA ARG A 49 -16.01 -7.42 1.73
C ARG A 49 -16.62 -6.13 1.20
N LEU A 50 -16.71 -6.02 -0.13
CA LEU A 50 -17.48 -4.99 -0.79
C LEU A 50 -18.92 -5.48 -0.98
N VAL A 51 -19.88 -4.70 -0.50
CA VAL A 51 -21.30 -4.98 -0.65
C VAL A 51 -21.93 -3.85 -1.44
N THR A 52 -22.50 -4.20 -2.59
CA THR A 52 -23.12 -3.24 -3.48
C THR A 52 -24.64 -3.36 -3.41
N GLU A 53 -25.29 -2.25 -3.06
CA GLU A 53 -26.74 -2.16 -2.91
C GLU A 53 -27.31 -1.31 -4.02
N LYS A 54 -28.35 -1.84 -4.69
CA LYS A 54 -29.11 -1.12 -5.69
C LYS A 54 -30.39 -0.58 -5.06
N ARG A 55 -30.61 0.73 -5.18
CA ARG A 55 -31.84 1.40 -4.76
C ARG A 55 -32.36 2.25 -5.91
N GLY A 56 -33.25 1.65 -6.71
CA GLY A 56 -33.71 2.21 -7.98
C GLY A 56 -32.55 2.30 -8.97
N ARG A 57 -32.35 3.49 -9.58
CA ARG A 57 -31.23 3.76 -10.52
C ARG A 57 -29.89 4.04 -9.83
N LYS A 58 -29.85 4.07 -8.49
CA LYS A 58 -28.62 4.38 -7.73
C LYS A 58 -28.00 3.10 -7.21
N GLU A 59 -26.71 2.95 -7.44
CA GLU A 59 -25.88 1.88 -6.91
C GLU A 59 -24.91 2.46 -5.87
N LYS A 60 -24.82 1.83 -4.70
CA LYS A 60 -23.92 2.24 -3.63
C LYS A 60 -23.13 1.05 -3.13
N THR A 61 -21.81 1.17 -3.17
CA THR A 61 -20.90 0.18 -2.60
C THR A 61 -20.46 0.59 -1.20
N PHE A 62 -20.56 -0.35 -0.28
CA PHE A 62 -20.12 -0.23 1.11
C PHE A 62 -19.07 -1.29 1.42
N VAL A 63 -18.30 -1.02 2.48
CA VAL A 63 -17.35 -1.97 3.04
C VAL A 63 -17.94 -2.59 4.30
N GLU A 64 -17.84 -3.90 4.41
CA GLU A 64 -18.20 -4.67 5.59
C GLU A 64 -17.01 -5.44 6.14
N VAL A 65 -16.95 -5.56 7.47
CA VAL A 65 -15.97 -6.40 8.15
C VAL A 65 -16.52 -7.82 8.17
N ALA A 66 -16.03 -8.66 7.25
CA ALA A 66 -16.47 -10.03 7.06
C ALA A 66 -15.87 -10.98 8.11
N ASN A 67 -14.61 -10.76 8.48
CA ASN A 67 -13.89 -11.60 9.43
C ASN A 67 -13.05 -10.74 10.39
N ARG A 68 -13.23 -10.97 11.69
CA ARG A 68 -12.57 -10.22 12.79
C ARG A 68 -11.43 -10.99 13.45
N THR A 69 -11.16 -12.21 12.98
CA THR A 69 -10.05 -13.02 13.49
C THR A 69 -8.75 -12.25 13.30
N ARG A 70 -7.97 -12.15 14.40
CA ARG A 70 -6.67 -11.51 14.39
C ARG A 70 -5.83 -12.01 13.23
N THR A 71 -5.23 -11.06 12.54
CA THR A 71 -4.23 -11.29 11.51
C THR A 71 -2.88 -11.56 12.17
N ARG A 72 -1.82 -11.68 11.37
CA ARG A 72 -0.45 -11.83 11.87
C ARG A 72 0.30 -10.50 11.93
N GLU A 73 -0.38 -9.37 11.69
CA GLU A 73 0.22 -8.03 11.68
C GLU A 73 -0.64 -7.05 12.48
N ASP A 74 -0.05 -6.41 13.49
CA ASP A 74 -0.76 -5.55 14.45
C ASP A 74 -1.43 -4.36 13.74
N VAL A 75 -0.82 -3.87 12.66
CA VAL A 75 -1.35 -2.73 11.90
C VAL A 75 -2.65 -3.08 11.16
N LEU A 76 -2.79 -4.33 10.69
CA LEU A 76 -4.01 -4.81 10.06
C LEU A 76 -5.11 -5.02 11.12
N ASP A 77 -4.75 -5.54 12.28
CA ASP A 77 -5.67 -5.72 13.42
C ASP A 77 -6.18 -4.37 13.96
N LEU A 78 -5.30 -3.38 14.07
CA LEU A 78 -5.65 -2.02 14.46
C LEU A 78 -6.63 -1.38 13.46
N ALA A 79 -6.44 -1.64 12.16
CA ALA A 79 -7.38 -1.21 11.15
C ALA A 79 -8.74 -1.91 11.30
N LEU A 80 -8.77 -3.23 11.50
CA LEU A 80 -10.00 -3.98 11.72
C LEU A 80 -10.77 -3.53 12.96
N GLU A 81 -10.07 -3.23 14.05
CA GLU A 81 -10.67 -2.65 15.26
C GLU A 81 -11.29 -1.28 14.96
N ARG A 82 -10.54 -0.40 14.29
CA ARG A 82 -11.00 0.94 13.92
C ARG A 82 -12.22 0.92 13.01
N LEU A 83 -12.29 -0.03 12.09
CA LEU A 83 -13.42 -0.26 11.20
C LEU A 83 -14.60 -0.90 11.94
N SER A 84 -14.35 -1.82 12.87
CA SER A 84 -15.41 -2.46 13.66
C SER A 84 -16.09 -1.49 14.63
N ALA A 85 -15.35 -0.52 15.17
CA ALA A 85 -15.90 0.54 16.02
C ALA A 85 -16.73 1.59 15.24
N ALA A 86 -16.87 1.44 13.92
CA ALA A 86 -17.63 2.34 13.07
C ALA A 86 -19.14 2.28 13.36
N LYS A 87 -19.75 3.41 13.74
CA LYS A 87 -21.22 3.49 13.88
C LYS A 87 -21.99 3.47 12.55
N ARG A 88 -21.32 3.73 11.43
CA ARG A 88 -21.93 3.82 10.09
C ARG A 88 -21.07 3.10 9.07
N ARG A 89 -21.73 2.36 8.16
CA ARG A 89 -21.14 1.79 6.95
C ARG A 89 -20.52 2.92 6.13
N ALA A 90 -19.37 2.63 5.52
CA ALA A 90 -18.61 3.58 4.73
C ALA A 90 -18.39 3.01 3.33
N ASN A 91 -18.31 3.88 2.33
CA ASN A 91 -17.86 3.49 1.00
C ASN A 91 -16.34 3.16 1.03
N PRO A 92 -15.79 2.55 -0.03
CA PRO A 92 -14.37 2.20 -0.08
C PRO A 92 -13.43 3.39 0.16
N ARG A 93 -13.71 4.54 -0.45
CA ARG A 93 -12.90 5.76 -0.30
C ARG A 93 -12.85 6.25 1.15
N ASP A 94 -13.99 6.34 1.81
CA ASP A 94 -14.09 6.79 3.19
C ASP A 94 -13.48 5.78 4.17
N THR A 95 -13.50 4.49 3.82
CA THR A 95 -12.83 3.43 4.57
C THR A 95 -11.32 3.58 4.50
N VAL A 96 -10.76 3.78 3.30
CA VAL A 96 -9.33 4.07 3.10
C VAL A 96 -8.91 5.31 3.90
N LEU A 97 -9.67 6.41 3.80
CA LEU A 97 -9.38 7.64 4.55
C LEU A 97 -9.46 7.44 6.06
N ARG A 98 -10.34 6.55 6.53
CA ARG A 98 -10.44 6.21 7.96
C ARG A 98 -9.22 5.45 8.44
N ILE A 99 -8.74 4.48 7.66
CA ILE A 99 -7.50 3.74 7.97
C ILE A 99 -6.31 4.68 7.94
N ALA A 100 -6.22 5.54 6.92
CA ALA A 100 -5.14 6.54 6.79
C ALA A 100 -5.02 7.50 7.98
N ARG A 101 -6.12 7.70 8.74
CA ARG A 101 -6.18 8.54 9.95
C ARG A 101 -5.77 7.82 11.24
N ILE A 102 -5.40 6.55 11.19
CA ILE A 102 -4.83 5.84 12.34
C ILE A 102 -3.57 6.59 12.80
N LYS A 103 -3.52 6.91 14.10
CA LYS A 103 -2.40 7.64 14.68
C LYS A 103 -1.13 6.83 14.48
N ARG A 104 -0.05 7.50 14.08
CA ARG A 104 1.27 6.87 13.86
C ARG A 104 1.22 5.67 12.91
N LEU A 105 0.28 5.61 11.95
CA LEU A 105 0.13 4.48 11.02
C LEU A 105 1.45 4.06 10.37
N ARG A 106 2.22 5.04 9.87
CA ARG A 106 3.55 4.83 9.28
C ARG A 106 4.52 4.12 10.22
N HIS A 107 4.48 4.48 11.51
CA HIS A 107 5.32 3.85 12.52
C HIS A 107 4.92 2.40 12.76
N HIS A 108 3.62 2.10 12.84
CA HIS A 108 3.15 0.73 12.93
C HIS A 108 3.62 -0.12 11.73
N VAL A 109 3.53 0.40 10.51
CA VAL A 109 4.05 -0.29 9.32
C VAL A 109 5.58 -0.46 9.37
N GLY A 110 6.31 0.56 9.84
CA GLY A 110 7.76 0.49 10.01
C GLY A 110 8.19 -0.56 11.04
N LEU A 111 7.45 -0.69 12.15
CA LEU A 111 7.68 -1.72 13.16
C LEU A 111 7.53 -3.12 12.58
N GLU A 112 6.55 -3.35 11.69
CA GLU A 112 6.43 -4.64 11.01
C GLU A 112 7.64 -4.93 10.12
N LEU A 113 8.14 -3.93 9.39
CA LEU A 113 9.35 -4.09 8.58
C LEU A 113 10.59 -4.40 9.44
N VAL A 114 10.69 -3.82 10.65
CA VAL A 114 11.74 -4.15 11.62
C VAL A 114 11.58 -5.57 12.16
N ARG A 115 10.37 -5.93 12.63
CA ARG A 115 10.06 -7.29 13.12
C ARG A 115 10.39 -8.36 12.09
N ARG A 116 10.16 -8.05 10.82
CA ARG A 116 10.51 -8.94 9.73
C ARG A 116 12.02 -9.01 9.50
N GLY A 117 12.80 -8.00 9.89
CA GLY A 117 14.25 -7.88 9.64
C GLY A 117 14.60 -7.16 8.32
N VAL A 118 13.71 -6.32 7.77
CA VAL A 118 13.99 -5.54 6.55
C VAL A 118 14.75 -4.26 6.92
N LEU A 119 14.29 -3.57 7.96
CA LEU A 119 14.88 -2.34 8.46
C LEU A 119 15.67 -2.60 9.74
N ARG A 120 16.78 -1.88 9.92
CA ARG A 120 17.58 -1.88 11.15
C ARG A 120 17.18 -0.67 11.98
N ALA A 121 16.23 -0.84 12.89
CA ALA A 121 15.87 0.20 13.86
C ALA A 121 15.26 -0.42 15.12
N THR A 122 15.57 0.13 16.29
CA THR A 122 14.74 -0.07 17.50
C THR A 122 13.45 0.76 17.40
N GLU A 123 12.42 0.44 18.20
CA GLU A 123 11.14 1.18 18.16
C GLU A 123 11.33 2.71 18.30
N ASP A 124 12.25 3.13 19.19
CA ASP A 124 12.58 4.53 19.42
C ASP A 124 13.33 5.17 18.25
N GLU A 125 14.18 4.39 17.57
CA GLU A 125 14.94 4.84 16.42
C GLU A 125 14.05 5.08 15.19
N ILE A 126 12.98 4.31 14.99
CA ILE A 126 12.00 4.55 13.91
C ILE A 126 11.41 5.97 14.02
N LEU A 127 11.03 6.40 15.22
CA LEU A 127 10.52 7.76 15.42
C LEU A 127 11.54 8.85 15.06
N LEU A 128 12.81 8.62 15.41
CA LEU A 128 13.92 9.53 15.09
C LEU A 128 14.27 9.54 13.60
N PHE A 129 14.22 8.38 12.93
CA PHE A 129 14.52 8.23 11.51
C PHE A 129 13.44 8.83 10.60
N PHE A 130 12.16 8.81 11.01
CA PHE A 130 11.12 9.57 10.31
C PHE A 130 11.37 11.08 10.31
N ARG A 131 12.05 11.60 11.33
CA ARG A 131 12.47 13.02 11.38
C ARG A 131 13.71 13.29 10.54
N ARG A 132 14.65 12.33 10.47
CA ARG A 132 15.96 12.51 9.81
C ARG A 132 16.08 11.96 8.39
N LYS A 133 15.01 11.40 7.79
CA LYS A 133 14.97 10.85 6.41
C LYS A 133 16.03 9.78 6.11
N VAL A 134 16.57 9.10 7.11
CA VAL A 134 17.57 8.04 6.91
C VAL A 134 17.15 6.82 7.71
N TYR A 135 16.86 5.73 7.03
CA TYR A 135 16.64 4.42 7.64
C TYR A 135 17.83 3.52 7.26
N PRO A 136 18.53 2.91 8.22
CA PRO A 136 19.52 1.90 7.87
C PRO A 136 18.77 0.65 7.40
N THR A 137 18.79 0.38 6.09
CA THR A 137 18.26 -0.88 5.54
C THR A 137 19.13 -2.03 6.02
N LEU A 138 18.54 -3.02 6.70
CA LEU A 138 19.26 -4.21 7.19
C LEU A 138 19.45 -5.21 6.04
N ASP A 139 18.39 -5.42 5.28
CA ASP A 139 18.33 -6.32 4.13
C ASP A 139 17.82 -5.54 2.92
N PRO A 140 18.69 -5.17 1.97
CA PRO A 140 18.29 -4.49 0.74
C PRO A 140 17.64 -5.43 -0.28
N GLY A 141 17.61 -6.75 -0.04
CA GLY A 141 17.03 -7.73 -0.96
C GLY A 141 15.56 -7.45 -1.31
N PRO A 142 14.66 -7.33 -0.32
CA PRO A 142 13.24 -7.05 -0.56
C PRO A 142 13.00 -5.73 -1.31
N GLU A 143 13.76 -4.69 -0.99
CA GLU A 143 13.64 -3.40 -1.69
C GLU A 143 14.08 -3.50 -3.16
N ARG A 144 15.23 -4.14 -3.43
CA ARG A 144 15.69 -4.37 -4.81
C ARG A 144 14.71 -5.21 -5.60
N ALA A 145 14.23 -6.33 -5.04
CA ALA A 145 13.26 -7.20 -5.71
C ALA A 145 11.95 -6.46 -6.03
N LEU A 146 11.50 -5.59 -5.13
CA LEU A 146 10.34 -4.73 -5.34
C LEU A 146 10.56 -3.74 -6.50
N ILE A 147 11.70 -3.05 -6.53
CA ILE A 147 12.02 -2.08 -7.58
C ILE A 147 12.12 -2.76 -8.94
N GLU A 148 12.85 -3.88 -9.03
CA GLU A 148 12.98 -4.65 -10.27
C GLU A 148 11.63 -5.16 -10.76
N ARG A 149 10.75 -5.64 -9.88
CA ARG A 149 9.40 -6.07 -10.23
C ARG A 149 8.54 -4.94 -10.81
N ILE A 150 8.65 -3.73 -10.24
CA ILE A 150 7.92 -2.56 -10.75
C ILE A 150 8.49 -2.12 -12.11
N ARG A 151 9.82 -2.10 -12.26
CA ARG A 151 10.48 -1.75 -13.52
C ARG A 151 10.11 -2.72 -14.62
N ALA A 152 10.20 -4.02 -14.37
CA ALA A 152 9.79 -5.04 -15.32
C ALA A 152 8.33 -4.83 -15.79
N ALA A 153 7.39 -4.61 -14.86
CA ALA A 153 5.99 -4.41 -15.23
C ALA A 153 5.73 -3.13 -16.08
N LEU A 154 6.52 -2.06 -15.84
CA LEU A 154 6.30 -0.75 -16.47
C LEU A 154 7.13 -0.52 -17.74
N GLU A 155 8.35 -1.05 -17.79
CA GLU A 155 9.34 -0.77 -18.84
C GLU A 155 9.42 -1.90 -19.86
N ASP A 156 9.23 -3.15 -19.42
CA ASP A 156 9.19 -4.29 -20.33
C ASP A 156 7.81 -4.39 -21.00
N ARG A 157 7.78 -4.07 -22.29
CA ARG A 157 6.57 -4.11 -23.11
C ARG A 157 6.25 -5.51 -23.62
N ASP A 158 7.25 -6.39 -23.63
CA ASP A 158 7.14 -7.77 -24.10
C ASP A 158 6.86 -8.73 -22.93
N ALA A 159 7.13 -8.29 -21.69
CA ALA A 159 6.64 -8.94 -20.50
C ALA A 159 5.10 -8.99 -20.50
N GLY A 160 4.57 -10.20 -20.32
CA GLY A 160 3.14 -10.43 -20.13
C GLY A 160 2.56 -9.66 -18.95
N ALA A 161 1.24 -9.74 -18.77
CA ALA A 161 0.56 -9.02 -17.69
C ALA A 161 1.19 -9.35 -16.32
N PRO A 162 1.55 -8.35 -15.50
CA PRO A 162 2.07 -8.57 -14.17
C PRO A 162 1.02 -9.26 -13.31
N ASP A 163 1.45 -9.92 -12.24
CA ASP A 163 0.50 -10.51 -11.29
C ASP A 163 -0.41 -9.44 -10.67
N GLY A 164 -1.62 -9.83 -10.27
CA GLY A 164 -2.62 -8.91 -9.75
C GLY A 164 -2.16 -8.10 -8.53
N ARG A 165 -1.26 -8.63 -7.68
CA ARG A 165 -0.71 -7.87 -6.54
C ARG A 165 0.25 -6.79 -7.02
N THR A 166 1.09 -7.09 -8.01
CA THR A 166 1.99 -6.11 -8.63
C THR A 166 1.21 -4.99 -9.33
N ALA A 167 0.18 -5.34 -10.10
CA ALA A 167 -0.68 -4.35 -10.75
C ALA A 167 -1.38 -3.44 -9.72
N LEU A 168 -1.92 -4.03 -8.64
CA LEU A 168 -2.54 -3.29 -7.54
C LEU A 168 -1.54 -2.37 -6.81
N LEU A 169 -0.32 -2.84 -6.58
CA LEU A 169 0.76 -2.04 -5.99
C LEU A 169 1.10 -0.84 -6.87
N ILE A 170 1.29 -1.04 -8.17
CA ILE A 170 1.57 0.01 -9.14
C ILE A 170 0.43 1.04 -9.17
N SER A 171 -0.83 0.57 -9.16
CA SER A 171 -2.02 1.41 -9.09
C SER A 171 -2.01 2.32 -7.86
N LEU A 172 -1.82 1.72 -6.68
CA LEU A 172 -1.75 2.46 -5.40
C LEU A 172 -0.57 3.43 -5.39
N ALA A 173 0.60 3.00 -5.84
CA ALA A 173 1.80 3.82 -5.88
C ALA A 173 1.66 5.00 -6.85
N HIS A 174 0.98 4.81 -7.98
CA HIS A 174 0.67 5.87 -8.93
C HIS A 174 -0.31 6.89 -8.33
N ALA A 175 -1.46 6.41 -7.83
CA ALA A 175 -2.53 7.25 -7.28
C ALA A 175 -2.06 8.11 -6.09
N THR A 176 -1.07 7.62 -5.34
CA THR A 176 -0.56 8.27 -4.12
C THR A 176 0.71 9.08 -4.37
N GLY A 177 1.24 9.05 -5.61
CA GLY A 177 2.47 9.72 -5.99
C GLY A 177 3.75 9.03 -5.50
N THR A 178 3.66 7.84 -4.92
CA THR A 178 4.80 7.05 -4.42
C THR A 178 5.73 6.60 -5.54
N LEU A 179 5.22 6.38 -6.77
CA LEU A 179 6.08 6.07 -7.94
C LEU A 179 7.10 7.18 -8.28
N ARG A 180 6.94 8.39 -7.74
CA ARG A 180 7.90 9.49 -7.92
C ARG A 180 9.27 9.21 -7.30
N ALA A 181 9.34 8.23 -6.39
CA ALA A 181 10.61 7.74 -5.86
C ALA A 181 11.48 7.05 -6.93
N LEU A 182 10.85 6.44 -7.94
CA LEU A 182 11.54 5.72 -9.02
C LEU A 182 11.59 6.52 -10.32
N TYR A 183 10.53 7.28 -10.61
CA TYR A 183 10.34 7.95 -11.89
C TYR A 183 10.12 9.44 -11.70
N ASP A 184 10.75 10.26 -12.53
CA ASP A 184 10.44 11.69 -12.54
C ASP A 184 9.07 11.99 -13.20
N ARG A 185 8.68 13.27 -13.20
CA ARG A 185 7.40 13.72 -13.79
C ARG A 185 7.29 13.39 -15.27
N LYS A 186 8.40 13.47 -16.02
CA LYS A 186 8.41 13.25 -17.47
C LYS A 186 8.24 11.76 -17.78
N ALA A 187 8.98 10.91 -17.07
CA ALA A 187 8.87 9.46 -17.17
C ALA A 187 7.46 8.96 -16.79
N LEU A 188 6.89 9.45 -15.68
CA LEU A 188 5.52 9.09 -15.29
C LEU A 188 4.47 9.50 -16.33
N LYS A 189 4.67 10.63 -17.01
CA LYS A 189 3.78 11.06 -18.10
C LYS A 189 3.87 10.12 -19.30
N ALA A 190 5.08 9.64 -19.63
CA ALA A 190 5.28 8.68 -20.72
C ALA A 190 4.72 7.29 -20.39
N LEU A 191 4.80 6.87 -19.12
CA LEU A 191 4.30 5.57 -18.65
C LEU A 191 2.80 5.55 -18.35
N LYS A 192 2.11 6.70 -18.41
CA LYS A 192 0.70 6.83 -17.98
C LYS A 192 -0.22 5.78 -18.61
N VAL A 193 -0.13 5.59 -19.93
CA VAL A 193 -0.98 4.64 -20.67
C VAL A 193 -0.73 3.21 -20.19
N ARG A 194 0.54 2.83 -19.97
CA ARG A 194 0.88 1.50 -19.44
C ARG A 194 0.33 1.32 -18.03
N ILE A 195 0.53 2.31 -17.15
CA ILE A 195 0.01 2.27 -15.78
C ILE A 195 -1.51 2.07 -15.78
N GLU A 196 -2.25 2.87 -16.56
CA GLU A 196 -3.71 2.78 -16.63
C GLU A 196 -4.18 1.43 -17.23
N GLY A 197 -3.48 0.92 -18.25
CA GLY A 197 -3.76 -0.40 -18.83
C GLY A 197 -3.59 -1.54 -17.83
N LEU A 198 -2.51 -1.52 -17.03
CA LEU A 198 -2.27 -2.51 -15.98
C LEU A 198 -3.37 -2.53 -14.90
N VAL A 199 -3.96 -1.36 -14.61
CA VAL A 199 -5.07 -1.26 -13.65
C VAL A 199 -6.36 -1.86 -14.20
N ALA A 200 -6.62 -1.67 -15.49
CA ALA A 200 -7.80 -2.25 -16.15
C ALA A 200 -7.70 -3.78 -16.23
N GLU A 201 -6.55 -4.31 -16.68
CA GLU A 201 -6.28 -5.75 -16.79
C GLU A 201 -6.40 -6.46 -15.43
N ALA A 202 -5.95 -5.84 -14.34
CA ALA A 202 -6.07 -6.40 -13.00
C ALA A 202 -7.49 -6.37 -12.43
N GLY A 203 -8.36 -5.49 -12.93
CA GLY A 203 -9.77 -5.43 -12.55
C GLY A 203 -10.65 -6.45 -13.27
N GLU A 204 -10.18 -7.04 -14.36
CA GLU A 204 -10.89 -8.07 -15.14
C GLU A 204 -10.53 -9.50 -14.72
N ALA A 205 -9.40 -9.68 -14.01
CA ALA A 205 -8.90 -10.98 -13.56
C ALA A 205 -9.34 -11.39 -12.14
N GLY A 206 -10.20 -10.62 -11.47
CA GLY A 206 -10.72 -10.87 -10.12
C GLY A 206 -12.22 -10.72 -10.02
#